data_AF-A0A7E4ZSF0-F1
#
_entry.id   AF-A0A7E4ZSF0-F1
#
_cell.length_a   1.000
_cell.length_b   1.000
_cell.length_c   1.000
_cell.angle_alpha   90.00
_cell.angle_beta   90.00
_cell.angle_gamma   90.00
#
_symmetry.space_group_name_H-M   'P 1'
#
loop_
_entity.id
_entity.type
_entity.pdbx_description
1 polymer ?
#
loop_
_entity_poly.entity_id
_entity_poly.type
_entity_poly.pdbx_seq_one_letter_code
_entity_poly.pdbx_strand_id
1 'polypeptide(L)'
;MHALLWIAVIASVACVAVALTDLEQWKEFKKTYGKNYTDPAVDAFHFGVFQKSLRAVEENHAKYEAGEVTYSIRIIALSDIPKDQWPVLPPLPIGNKTRHDDISEDVRKGLERMEHERAQHGV
;
A
#
# COMPACT_ATOMS: atom_id res chain seq x y z
N MET A 1 4.15 -37.16 25.95
CA MET A 1 3.31 -36.12 26.62
C MET A 1 4.04 -34.77 26.79
N HIS A 2 5.35 -34.73 27.04
CA HIS A 2 6.08 -33.45 27.16
C HIS A 2 6.24 -32.66 25.84
N ALA A 3 6.47 -33.34 24.70
CA ALA A 3 6.64 -32.66 23.40
C ALA A 3 5.39 -31.89 22.94
N LEU A 4 4.18 -32.41 23.21
CA LEU A 4 2.92 -31.73 22.90
C LEU A 4 2.70 -30.49 23.77
N LEU A 5 3.13 -30.53 25.04
CA LEU A 5 3.10 -29.36 25.93
C LEU A 5 4.05 -28.26 25.44
N TRP A 6 5.26 -28.61 25.00
CA TRP A 6 6.19 -27.65 24.42
C TRP A 6 5.69 -27.05 23.11
N ILE A 7 5.11 -27.86 22.22
CA ILE A 7 4.51 -27.37 20.97
C ILE A 7 3.35 -26.39 21.28
N ALA A 8 2.49 -26.72 22.25
CA ALA A 8 1.40 -25.84 22.65
C ALA A 8 1.89 -24.51 23.24
N VAL A 9 2.97 -24.52 24.04
CA VAL A 9 3.60 -23.31 24.60
C VAL A 9 4.26 -22.47 23.51
N ILE A 10 4.95 -23.07 22.54
CA ILE A 10 5.59 -22.32 21.44
C ILE A 10 4.52 -21.70 20.55
N ALA A 11 3.47 -22.44 20.21
CA ALA A 11 2.36 -21.93 19.40
C ALA A 11 1.65 -20.76 20.09
N SER A 12 1.41 -20.83 21.40
CA SER A 12 0.75 -19.73 22.14
C SER A 12 1.61 -18.47 22.18
N VAL A 13 2.93 -18.60 22.40
CA VAL A 13 3.86 -17.45 22.37
C VAL A 13 3.92 -16.82 20.98
N ALA A 14 3.98 -17.63 19.92
CA ALA A 14 3.98 -17.12 18.54
C ALA A 14 2.67 -16.38 18.20
N CYS A 15 1.51 -16.91 18.60
CA CYS A 15 0.23 -16.24 18.41
C CYS A 15 0.16 -14.88 19.12
N VAL A 16 0.66 -14.79 20.36
CA VAL A 16 0.70 -13.51 21.10
C VAL A 16 1.62 -12.51 20.42
N ALA A 17 2.80 -12.93 19.94
CA ALA A 17 3.72 -12.04 19.23
C ALA A 17 3.07 -11.46 17.96
N VAL A 18 2.42 -12.28 17.13
CA VAL A 18 1.72 -11.81 15.92
C VAL A 18 0.62 -10.81 16.28
N ALA A 19 -0.20 -11.10 17.29
CA ALA A 19 -1.29 -10.21 17.71
C ALA A 19 -0.77 -8.84 18.21
N LEU A 20 0.38 -8.82 18.92
CA LEU A 20 1.02 -7.58 19.34
C LEU A 20 1.50 -6.77 18.14
N THR A 21 2.14 -7.41 17.15
CA THR A 21 2.61 -6.73 15.94
C THR A 21 1.46 -6.16 15.10
N ASP A 22 0.34 -6.88 15.00
CA ASP A 22 -0.85 -6.40 14.29
C ASP A 22 -1.46 -5.17 14.98
N LEU A 23 -1.50 -5.16 16.32
CA LEU A 23 -2.01 -4.02 17.10
C LEU A 23 -1.13 -2.77 16.94
N GLU A 24 0.19 -2.93 16.89
CA GLU A 24 1.12 -1.82 16.63
C GLU A 24 0.92 -1.26 15.22
N GLN A 25 0.83 -2.13 14.21
CA GLN A 25 0.53 -1.73 12.83
C GLN A 25 -0.84 -1.06 12.71
N TRP A 26 -1.84 -1.50 13.48
CA TRP A 26 -3.16 -0.86 13.54
C TRP A 26 -3.09 0.56 14.08
N LYS A 27 -2.31 0.80 15.14
CA LYS A 27 -2.11 2.14 15.70
C LYS A 27 -1.44 3.07 14.69
N GLU A 28 -0.39 2.60 14.02
CA GLU A 28 0.30 3.41 13.01
C GLU A 28 -0.57 3.65 11.77
N PHE A 29 -1.36 2.65 11.34
CA PHE A 29 -2.35 2.81 10.28
C PHE A 29 -3.36 3.91 10.61
N LYS A 30 -3.96 3.86 11.81
CA LYS A 30 -4.95 4.85 12.25
C LYS A 30 -4.35 6.25 12.27
N LYS A 31 -3.12 6.38 12.77
CA LYS A 31 -2.37 7.65 12.78
C LYS A 31 -2.09 8.15 11.36
N THR A 32 -1.60 7.28 10.47
CA THR A 32 -1.23 7.60 9.09
C THR A 32 -2.42 8.11 8.27
N TYR A 33 -3.59 7.51 8.45
CA TYR A 33 -4.79 7.83 7.68
C TYR A 33 -5.84 8.63 8.47
N GLY A 34 -5.50 9.15 9.64
CA GLY A 34 -6.39 9.99 10.46
C GLY A 34 -7.67 9.28 10.90
N LYS A 35 -7.63 7.96 11.13
CA LYS A 35 -8.78 7.16 11.55
C LYS A 35 -9.03 7.33 13.05
N ASN A 36 -10.29 7.57 13.42
CA ASN A 36 -10.71 7.69 14.80
C ASN A 36 -12.04 6.98 15.02
N TYR A 37 -12.01 5.81 15.67
CA TYR A 37 -13.18 5.02 16.02
C TYR A 37 -13.39 5.13 17.54
N THR A 38 -14.43 5.85 17.95
CA THR A 38 -14.72 6.10 19.37
C THR A 38 -15.46 4.94 20.03
N ASP A 39 -16.21 4.17 19.24
CA ASP A 39 -16.90 2.97 19.70
C ASP A 39 -15.94 1.75 19.66
N PRO A 40 -15.68 1.07 20.79
CA PRO A 40 -14.81 -0.10 20.84
C PRO A 40 -15.24 -1.24 19.92
N ALA A 41 -16.54 -1.47 19.73
CA ALA A 41 -17.05 -2.52 18.85
C ALA A 41 -16.74 -2.20 17.37
N VAL A 42 -16.85 -0.92 17.01
CA VAL A 42 -16.51 -0.42 15.66
C VAL A 42 -15.00 -0.49 15.42
N ASP A 43 -14.17 -0.09 16.40
CA ASP A 43 -12.71 -0.20 16.29
C ASP A 43 -12.28 -1.66 16.12
N ALA A 44 -12.86 -2.58 16.91
CA ALA A 44 -12.58 -4.01 16.80
C ALA A 44 -13.01 -4.59 15.44
N PHE A 45 -14.14 -4.16 14.89
CA PHE A 45 -14.59 -4.56 13.56
C PHE A 45 -13.60 -4.11 12.48
N HIS A 46 -13.23 -2.83 12.46
CA HIS A 46 -12.29 -2.30 11.48
C HIS A 46 -10.89 -2.90 11.64
N PHE A 47 -10.46 -3.17 12.88
CA PHE A 47 -9.21 -3.88 13.13
C PHE A 47 -9.23 -5.29 12.52
N GLY A 48 -10.33 -6.03 12.68
CA GLY A 48 -10.48 -7.34 12.05
C GLY A 48 -10.44 -7.31 10.51
N VAL A 49 -10.97 -6.25 9.88
CA VAL A 49 -10.85 -6.03 8.43
C VAL A 49 -9.40 -5.71 8.05
N PHE A 50 -8.76 -4.83 8.81
CA PHE A 50 -7.36 -4.46 8.62
C PHE A 50 -6.40 -5.66 8.73
N GLN A 51 -6.61 -6.55 9.69
CA GLN A 51 -5.80 -7.78 9.82
C GLN A 51 -5.88 -8.65 8.56
N LYS A 52 -7.07 -8.78 7.94
CA LYS A 52 -7.21 -9.51 6.67
C LYS A 52 -6.44 -8.83 5.55
N SER A 53 -6.47 -7.51 5.46
CA SER A 53 -5.66 -6.74 4.51
C SER A 53 -4.16 -6.93 4.72
N LEU A 54 -3.70 -6.96 5.98
CA LEU A 54 -2.29 -7.24 6.30
C LEU A 54 -1.86 -8.62 5.79
N ARG A 55 -2.63 -9.66 6.10
CA ARG A 55 -2.31 -11.02 5.62
C ARG A 55 -2.28 -11.10 4.10
N ALA A 56 -3.18 -10.41 3.40
CA ALA A 56 -3.18 -10.36 1.94
C ALA A 56 -1.92 -9.69 1.37
N VAL A 57 -1.44 -8.62 2.01
CA VAL A 57 -0.20 -7.94 1.62
C VAL A 57 1.00 -8.87 1.79
N GLU A 58 1.12 -9.51 2.94
CA GLU A 58 2.22 -10.45 3.21
C GLU A 58 2.21 -11.65 2.27
N GLU A 59 1.03 -12.22 1.97
CA GLU A 59 0.90 -13.32 1.02
C GLU A 59 1.35 -12.90 -0.39
N ASN A 60 0.97 -11.69 -0.84
CA ASN A 60 1.42 -11.16 -2.11
C ASN A 60 2.92 -10.89 -2.12
N HIS A 61 3.50 -10.38 -1.03
CA HIS A 61 4.95 -10.18 -0.92
C HIS A 61 5.70 -11.52 -0.97
N ALA A 62 5.21 -12.56 -0.29
CA ALA A 62 5.80 -13.90 -0.38
C ALA A 62 5.77 -14.45 -1.82
N LYS A 63 4.66 -14.27 -2.54
CA LYS A 63 4.54 -14.66 -3.96
C LYS A 63 5.43 -13.81 -4.87
N TYR A 64 5.57 -12.53 -4.57
CA TYR A 64 6.41 -11.60 -5.34
C TYR A 64 7.89 -11.97 -5.22
N GLU A 65 8.36 -12.22 -4.01
CA GLU A 65 9.73 -12.69 -3.75
C GLU A 65 10.01 -14.07 -4.36
N ALA A 66 8.99 -14.92 -4.44
CA ALA A 66 9.06 -16.21 -5.15
C ALA A 66 9.02 -16.07 -6.69
N GLY A 67 8.77 -14.87 -7.23
CA GLY A 67 8.62 -14.62 -8.66
C GLY A 67 7.31 -15.14 -9.27
N GLU A 68 6.33 -15.52 -8.44
CA GLU A 68 5.02 -16.04 -8.86
C GLU A 68 4.07 -14.92 -9.33
N VAL A 69 4.29 -13.70 -8.85
CA VAL A 69 3.56 -12.50 -9.26
C VAL A 69 4.54 -11.36 -9.57
N THR A 70 4.18 -10.50 -10.51
CA THR A 70 5.01 -9.36 -10.94
C THR A 70 4.60 -8.03 -10.31
N TYR A 71 3.61 -8.04 -9.42
CA TYR A 71 3.07 -6.86 -8.77
C TYR A 71 3.10 -7.02 -7.24
N SER A 72 3.37 -5.90 -6.57
CA SER A 72 3.26 -5.79 -5.12
C SER A 72 2.02 -4.97 -4.73
N ILE A 73 1.39 -5.36 -3.62
CA ILE A 73 0.32 -4.58 -2.98
C ILE A 73 0.80 -4.02 -1.65
N ARG A 74 0.08 -3.03 -1.13
CA ARG A 74 0.38 -2.40 0.15
C ARG A 74 -0.89 -2.03 0.90
N ILE A 75 -0.74 -1.74 2.18
CA ILE A 75 -1.78 -1.09 2.99
C ILE A 75 -2.06 0.31 2.45
N ILE A 76 -3.35 0.66 2.35
CA ILE A 76 -3.87 1.94 1.90
C ILE A 76 -4.99 2.41 2.83
N ALA A 77 -5.48 3.64 2.68
CA ALA A 77 -6.54 4.21 3.52
C ALA A 77 -7.86 3.40 3.57
N LEU A 78 -8.07 2.50 2.60
CA LEU A 78 -9.24 1.61 2.48
C LEU A 78 -9.00 0.22 3.08
N SER A 79 -7.81 -0.06 3.63
CA SER A 79 -7.44 -1.39 4.13
C SER A 79 -8.22 -1.83 5.37
N ASP A 80 -8.98 -0.94 6.00
CA ASP A 80 -9.90 -1.22 7.10
C ASP A 80 -11.38 -1.27 6.67
N ILE A 81 -11.65 -1.17 5.36
CA ILE A 81 -13.00 -1.14 4.80
C ILE A 81 -13.27 -2.46 4.06
N PRO A 82 -14.39 -3.15 4.34
CA PRO A 82 -14.82 -4.31 3.58
C PRO A 82 -14.88 -4.01 2.07
N LYS A 83 -14.44 -4.96 1.24
CA LYS A 83 -14.32 -4.75 -0.22
C LYS A 83 -15.65 -4.38 -0.88
N ASP A 84 -16.77 -4.88 -0.37
CA ASP A 84 -18.13 -4.57 -0.80
C ASP A 84 -18.55 -3.12 -0.51
N GLN A 85 -17.86 -2.46 0.42
CA GLN A 85 -18.09 -1.07 0.80
C GLN A 85 -17.03 -0.12 0.23
N TRP A 86 -16.16 -0.62 -0.65
CA TRP A 86 -15.22 0.26 -1.34
C TRP A 86 -16.00 1.26 -2.19
N PRO A 87 -15.57 2.53 -2.21
CA PRO A 87 -16.20 3.52 -3.06
C PRO A 87 -16.11 3.05 -4.50
N VAL A 88 -17.25 3.04 -5.20
CA VAL A 88 -17.27 2.84 -6.65
C VAL A 88 -16.56 4.03 -7.25
N LEU A 89 -15.33 3.83 -7.72
CA LEU A 89 -14.64 4.86 -8.46
C LEU A 89 -15.50 5.17 -9.69
N PRO A 90 -15.88 6.44 -9.93
CA PRO A 90 -16.45 6.79 -11.22
C PRO A 90 -15.48 6.33 -12.31
N PRO A 91 -15.97 6.02 -13.53
CA PRO A 91 -15.07 5.73 -14.64
C PRO A 91 -14.04 6.85 -14.66
N LEU A 92 -12.76 6.49 -14.49
CA LEU A 92 -11.72 7.49 -14.60
C LEU A 92 -11.92 8.12 -15.96
N PRO A 93 -11.95 9.46 -16.07
CA PRO A 93 -11.80 10.09 -17.37
C PRO A 93 -10.53 9.46 -17.91
N ILE A 94 -10.65 8.62 -18.93
CA ILE A 94 -9.50 8.23 -19.74
C ILE A 94 -9.20 9.52 -20.49
N GLY A 95 -8.60 10.46 -19.77
CA GLY A 95 -8.09 11.68 -20.32
C GLY A 95 -7.07 11.21 -21.31
N ASN A 96 -7.33 11.46 -22.58
CA ASN A 96 -6.31 11.49 -23.59
C ASN A 96 -5.35 12.66 -23.27
N LYS A 97 -4.62 12.56 -22.16
CA LYS A 97 -3.35 13.26 -22.00
C LYS A 97 -2.32 12.29 -22.52
N THR A 98 -2.22 12.25 -23.85
CA THR A 98 -0.97 11.91 -24.49
C THR A 98 0.11 12.70 -23.77
N ARG A 99 0.97 11.96 -23.08
CA ARG A 99 2.20 12.44 -22.47
C ARG A 99 3.15 12.81 -23.60
N HIS A 100 2.84 13.90 -24.30
CA HIS A 100 3.64 14.53 -25.34
C HIS A 100 3.19 15.96 -25.68
N ASP A 101 1.99 16.39 -25.24
CA ASP A 101 1.43 17.69 -25.66
C ASP A 101 1.58 18.78 -24.58
N ASP A 102 1.88 18.39 -23.34
CA ASP A 102 2.14 19.29 -22.20
C ASP A 102 3.64 19.36 -21.86
N ILE A 103 4.52 19.55 -22.85
CA ILE A 103 5.85 20.07 -22.52
C ILE A 103 5.61 21.49 -22.02
N SER A 104 5.89 21.76 -20.74
CA SER A 104 5.73 23.13 -20.23
C SER A 104 6.51 24.07 -21.13
N GLU A 105 5.93 25.22 -21.43
CA GLU A 105 6.50 26.23 -22.33
C GLU A 105 7.97 26.56 -21.97
N ASP A 106 8.29 26.47 -20.68
CA ASP A 106 9.64 26.66 -20.14
C ASP A 106 10.62 25.56 -20.56
N VAL A 107 10.17 24.30 -20.60
CA VAL A 107 10.97 23.17 -21.10
C VAL A 107 11.12 23.25 -22.62
N ARG A 108 10.08 23.66 -23.35
CA ARG A 108 10.16 23.88 -24.81
C ARG A 108 11.20 24.95 -25.14
N LYS A 109 11.13 26.11 -24.47
CA LYS A 109 12.11 27.20 -24.62
C LYS A 109 13.50 26.81 -24.14
N GLY A 110 13.59 25.95 -23.12
CA GLY A 110 14.86 25.39 -22.65
C GLY A 110 15.53 24.54 -23.73
N LEU A 111 14.76 23.65 -24.36
CA LEU A 111 15.26 22.76 -25.41
C LEU A 111 15.68 23.55 -26.66
N GLU A 112 14.87 24.52 -27.10
CA GLU A 112 15.19 25.40 -28.23
C GLU A 112 16.48 26.21 -27.99
N ARG A 113 16.70 26.70 -26.76
CA ARG A 113 17.96 27.37 -26.40
C ARG A 113 19.15 26.42 -26.48
N MET A 114 19.02 25.21 -25.97
CA MET A 114 20.09 24.21 -26.01
C MET A 114 20.43 23.77 -27.43
N GLU A 115 19.43 23.62 -28.30
CA GLU A 115 19.65 23.30 -29.72
C GLU A 115 20.34 24.45 -30.45
N HIS A 116 19.96 25.69 -30.18
CA HIS A 116 20.61 26.88 -30.74
C HIS A 116 22.06 27.02 -30.24
N GLU A 117 22.33 26.77 -28.96
CA GLU A 117 23.68 26.78 -28.39
C GLU A 117 24.55 25.67 -28.98
N ARG A 118 23.99 24.47 -29.17
CA ARG A 118 24.67 23.33 -29.81
C ARG A 118 24.98 23.61 -31.29
N ALA A 119 24.07 24.27 -32.01
CA ALA A 119 24.29 24.65 -33.42
C ALA A 119 25.37 25.74 -33.57
N GLN A 120 25.57 26.59 -32.56
CA GLN A 120 26.58 27.65 -32.59
C GLN A 120 27.97 27.19 -32.11
N HIS A 121 28.05 26.18 -31.23
CA HIS A 121 29.31 25.72 -30.64
C HIS A 121 29.74 24.33 -31.12
N GLY A 122 29.39 23.96 -32.36
CA GLY A 122 29.62 22.63 -32.92
C GLY A 122 31.00 22.04 -32.63
N VAL A 123 30.98 20.84 -32.03
CA VAL A 123 32.00 19.80 -32.12
C VAL A 123 31.32 18.55 -32.65
#